data_AF-A0A8B3JP61-F1
#
_entry.id   AF-A0A8B3JP61-F1
#
_cell.length_a   1.000
_cell.length_b   1.000
_cell.length_c   1.000
_cell.angle_alpha   90.00
_cell.angle_beta   90.00
_cell.angle_gamma   90.00
#
_symmetry.space_group_name_H-M   'P 1'
#
loop_
_entity.id
_entity.type
_entity.pdbx_description
1 polymer ?
#
loop_
_entity_poly.entity_id
_entity_poly.type
_entity_poly.pdbx_seq_one_letter_code
_entity_poly.pdbx_strand_id
1 'polypeptide(L)' 'MVFLVSDEVKPKKGGPRMIVTGYSSGMVECRWHDGYGIKREAFREDELQPGDGQHKRDKA' A
#
# COMPACT_ATOMS: atom_id res chain seq x y z
N MET A 1 -4.71 -11.73 0.73
CA MET A 1 -3.57 -10.92 1.18
C MET A 1 -4.09 -10.02 2.28
N VAL A 2 -3.40 -9.88 3.41
CA VAL A 2 -3.80 -8.94 4.46
C VAL A 2 -2.77 -7.82 4.43
N PHE A 3 -3.20 -6.58 4.25
CA PHE A 3 -2.32 -5.41 4.32
C PHE A 3 -2.26 -4.90 5.76
N LEU A 4 -1.06 -4.54 6.22
CA LEU A 4 -0.82 -3.96 7.53
C LEU A 4 -0.43 -2.49 7.40
N VAL A 5 -0.62 -1.72 8.45
CA VAL A 5 -0.04 -0.37 8.51
C VAL A 5 1.49 -0.47 8.38
N SER A 6 2.08 0.46 7.63
CA SER A 6 3.50 0.53 7.25
C SER A 6 3.93 -0.42 6.12
N ASP A 7 3.02 -1.21 5.58
CA ASP A 7 3.30 -2.02 4.39
C ASP A 7 3.57 -1.15 3.16
N GLU A 8 4.62 -1.48 2.40
CA GLU A 8 4.80 -0.93 1.05
C GLU A 8 3.87 -1.65 0.08
N VAL A 9 3.12 -0.90 -0.71
CA VAL A 9 2.17 -1.41 -1.71
C VAL A 9 2.29 -0.62 -3.02
N LYS A 10 1.81 -1.23 -4.10
CA LYS A 10 1.69 -0.60 -5.43
C LYS A 10 0.31 -0.91 -6.02
N PRO A 11 -0.26 -0.02 -6.85
CA PRO A 11 -1.45 -0.36 -7.63
C PRO A 11 -1.11 -1.42 -8.67
N LYS A 12 -2.00 -2.41 -8.86
CA LYS A 12 -1.85 -3.44 -9.90
C LYS A 12 -1.86 -2.86 -11.31
N LYS A 13 -2.55 -1.74 -11.51
CA LYS A 13 -2.61 -1.01 -12.80
C LYS A 13 -1.33 -0.21 -13.11
N GLY A 14 -0.32 -0.30 -12.24
CA GLY A 14 0.87 0.54 -12.29
C GLY A 14 0.63 1.88 -11.58
N GLY A 15 1.70 2.44 -11.04
CA GLY A 15 1.63 3.67 -10.26
C GLY A 15 2.80 3.82 -9.28
N PRO A 16 2.76 4.89 -8.45
CA PRO A 16 3.78 5.12 -7.45
C PRO A 16 3.79 4.04 -6.37
N ARG A 17 4.94 3.87 -5.71
CA ARG A 17 5.04 3.11 -4.46
C ARG A 17 4.37 3.90 -3.34
N MET A 18 3.55 3.22 -2.55
CA MET A 18 2.78 3.83 -1.47
C MET A 18 2.97 3.05 -0.18
N ILE A 19 2.73 3.71 0.95
CA ILE A 19 2.75 3.10 2.28
C ILE A 19 1.33 3.05 2.81
N VAL A 20 0.93 1.90 3.33
CA VAL A 20 -0.35 1.71 4.01
C VAL A 20 -0.34 2.46 5.33
N THR A 21 -1.38 3.26 5.56
CA THR A 21 -1.54 4.08 6.77
C THR A 21 -2.82 3.75 7.54
N GLY A 22 -3.74 3.01 6.94
CA GLY A 22 -4.97 2.59 7.58
C GLY A 22 -5.70 1.52 6.78
N TYR A 23 -6.57 0.80 7.46
CA TYR A 23 -7.43 -0.22 6.86
C TYR A 23 -8.83 -0.15 7.47
N SER A 24 -9.86 -0.12 6.63
CA SER A 24 -11.25 -0.14 7.08
C SER A 24 -12.16 -0.72 6.02
N SER A 25 -12.92 -1.75 6.38
CA SER A 25 -13.99 -2.33 5.55
C SER A 25 -13.59 -2.65 4.10
N GLY A 26 -12.41 -3.27 3.89
CA GLY A 26 -11.91 -3.62 2.56
C GLY A 26 -11.24 -2.47 1.80
N MET A 27 -11.13 -1.29 2.42
CA MET A 27 -10.41 -0.14 1.90
C MET A 27 -9.08 0.03 2.62
N VAL A 28 -8.02 0.25 1.85
CA VAL A 28 -6.65 0.46 2.31
C VAL A 28 -6.29 1.92 2.05
N GLU A 29 -6.03 2.68 3.12
CA GLU A 29 -5.53 4.04 3.01
C GLU A 29 -4.03 4.02 2.73
N CYS A 30 -3.63 4.62 1.63
CA CYS A 30 -2.25 4.68 1.17
C CYS A 30 -1.77 6.13 1.10
N ARG A 31 -0.49 6.35 1.40
CA ARG A 31 0.19 7.64 1.22
C ARG A 31 1.50 7.47 0.47
N TRP A 32 1.83 8.46 -0.34
CA TRP A 32 3.10 8.51 -1.07
C TRP A 32 3.53 9.95 -1.32
N HIS A 33 4.80 10.13 -1.67
CA HIS A 33 5.31 11.42 -2.13
C HIS A 33 5.35 11.44 -3.66
N ASP A 34 4.80 12.47 -4.29
CA ASP A 34 4.78 12.60 -5.76
C ASP A 34 5.91 13.47 -6.33
N GLY A 35 6.77 14.00 -5.46
CA GLY A 35 7.83 14.96 -5.80
C GLY A 35 7.51 16.39 -5.38
N TYR A 36 6.24 16.71 -5.10
CA TYR A 36 5.79 18.04 -4.69
C TYR A 36 5.15 18.03 -3.30
N GLY A 37 4.55 16.92 -2.91
CA GLY A 37 4.00 16.76 -1.57
C GLY A 37 3.52 15.34 -1.27
N ILE A 38 2.90 15.20 -0.09
CA ILE A 38 2.28 13.94 0.32
C ILE A 38 0.89 13.83 -0.29
N LYS A 39 0.68 12.76 -1.06
CA LYS A 39 -0.62 12.34 -1.56
C LYS A 39 -1.20 11.26 -0.66
N ARG A 40 -2.53 11.18 -0.65
CA ARG A 40 -3.32 10.22 0.12
C ARG A 40 -4.47 9.75 -0.75
N GLU A 41 -4.66 8.45 -0.82
CA GLU A 41 -5.77 7.83 -1.54
C GLU A 41 -6.15 6.50 -0.89
N ALA A 42 -7.43 6.14 -0.97
CA ALA A 42 -7.94 4.87 -0.48
C ALA A 42 -8.22 3.96 -1.66
N PHE A 43 -7.68 2.75 -1.62
CA PHE A 43 -7.82 1.74 -2.66
C PHE A 43 -8.56 0.54 -2.10
N ARG A 44 -9.19 -0.25 -2.96
CA ARG A 44 -9.66 -1.57 -2.54
C ARG A 44 -8.48 -2.52 -2.39
N GLU A 45 -8.56 -3.46 -1.46
CA GLU A 45 -7.51 -4.46 -1.27
C GLU A 45 -7.15 -5.23 -2.54
N ASP A 46 -8.13 -5.52 -3.38
CA ASP A 46 -7.93 -6.26 -4.62
C ASP A 46 -7.28 -5.44 -5.74
N GLU A 47 -7.19 -4.12 -5.59
CA GLU A 47 -6.51 -3.22 -6.53
C GLU A 47 -5.02 -3.08 -6.23
N LEU A 48 -4.57 -3.52 -5.05
CA LEU A 48 -3.21 -3.38 -4.58
C LEU A 48 -2.43 -4.69 -4.67
N GLN A 49 -1.12 -4.56 -4.84
CA GLN A 49 -0.15 -5.62 -4.69
C GLN A 49 0.98 -5.19 -3.73
N PRO A 50 1.67 -6.14 -3.09
CA PRO A 50 2.87 -5.84 -2.32
C PRO A 50 3.88 -5.04 -3.09
N GLY A 51 4.51 -4.10 -2.41
CA GLY A 51 5.77 -3.52 -2.81
C GLY A 51 6.91 -4.52 -2.64
N ASP A 52 8.05 -4.21 -3.26
CA ASP A 52 9.21 -5.11 -3.31
C ASP A 52 9.85 -5.29 -1.92
N GLY A 53 9.55 -4.41 -0.96
CA GLY A 53 10.01 -4.47 0.43
C GLY A 53 9.27 -5.47 1.33
N GLN A 54 8.13 -6.04 0.90
CA GLN A 54 7.34 -6.97 1.74
C GLN A 54 7.86 -8.41 1.75
N HIS A 55 8.81 -8.77 0.90
CA HIS A 55 9.30 -10.14 0.72
C HIS A 55 10.10 -10.73 1.90
N LYS A 56 10.04 -10.13 3.10
CA LYS A 56 10.86 -10.53 4.26
C LYS A 56 10.10 -10.83 5.55
N ARG A 57 8.79 -11.07 5.50
CA ARG A 57 8.07 -11.66 6.64
C ARG A 57 7.56 -13.06 6.30
N ASP A 58 8.48 -13.93 5.93
CA ASP A 58 8.27 -15.37 6.05
C ASP A 58 8.63 -15.81 7.47
N LYS A 59 7.62 -16.39 8.13
CA LYS A 59 7.69 -17.41 9.19
C LYS A 59 8.55 -17.10 10.43
N ALA A 60 7.87 -16.63 11.49
CA ALA A 60 8.22 -17.01 12.86
C ALA A 60 7.13 -17.95 13.37
#